data_AF-A0A0Q4UB13-F1
#
_entry.id   AF-A0A0Q4UB13-F1
#
_cell.length_a   1.000
_cell.length_b   1.000
_cell.length_c   1.000
_cell.angle_alpha   90.00
_cell.angle_beta   90.00
_cell.angle_gamma   90.00
#
_symmetry.space_group_name_H-M   'P 1'
#
loop_
_entity.id
_entity.type
_entity.pdbx_description
1 polymer ?
#
loop_
_entity_poly.entity_id
_entity_poly.type
_entity_poly.pdbx_seq_one_letter_code
_entity_poly.pdbx_strand_id
1 'polypeptide(L)'
;MDTWPGWDGWTPGGIRVRGPVKTGGTEEFATAGWIKGAFGVDLRPRVALWGERLPGDACGWAWVVTHLPTGWAMCGVDAPMSMMRMLVDSLAKLTDWSLINAESAVFMDSRVRAFFGEHPESFFPPSDTLGPWDGDI
;
A
#
# COMPACT_ATOMS: atom_id res chain seq x y z
N MET A 1 18.24 4.56 25.60
CA MET A 1 17.43 4.70 24.38
C MET A 1 17.54 3.38 23.66
N ASP A 2 16.53 2.53 23.80
CA ASP A 2 16.48 1.25 23.10
C ASP A 2 16.47 1.55 21.60
N THR A 3 17.53 1.14 20.91
CA THR A 3 17.56 1.17 19.46
C THR A 3 16.52 0.18 18.98
N TRP A 4 15.36 0.70 18.61
CA TRP A 4 14.34 -0.05 17.89
C TRP A 4 15.05 -0.81 16.76
N PRO A 5 14.84 -2.13 16.61
CA PRO A 5 15.54 -2.89 15.58
C PRO A 5 15.11 -2.32 14.24
N GLY A 6 15.95 -1.47 13.65
CA GLY A 6 15.74 -0.91 12.33
C GLY A 6 15.43 -2.06 11.40
N TRP A 7 14.23 -2.06 10.83
CA TRP A 7 13.84 -3.07 9.87
C TRP A 7 14.72 -2.94 8.64
N ASP A 8 15.24 -4.06 8.14
CA ASP A 8 16.21 -4.08 7.05
C ASP A 8 15.77 -3.24 5.83
N GLY A 9 16.39 -2.06 5.70
CA GLY A 9 16.12 -1.06 4.68
C GLY A 9 14.78 -0.30 4.77
N TRP A 10 13.90 -0.62 5.72
CA TRP A 10 12.62 0.07 5.94
C TRP A 10 12.73 1.12 7.04
N THR A 11 12.41 2.36 6.71
CA THR A 11 12.40 3.48 7.67
C THR A 11 10.97 3.91 7.99
N PRO A 12 10.64 4.16 9.28
CA PRO A 12 9.36 4.77 9.61
C PRO A 12 9.34 6.21 9.08
N GLY A 13 8.21 6.62 8.51
CA GLY A 13 8.08 7.96 7.93
C GLY A 13 6.64 8.39 7.69
N GLY A 14 6.44 9.70 7.65
CA GLY A 14 5.21 10.31 7.16
C GLY A 14 5.34 10.58 5.66
N ILE A 15 4.48 9.95 4.87
CA ILE A 15 4.54 10.01 3.40
C ILE A 15 3.39 10.88 2.93
N ARG A 16 3.66 11.92 2.14
CA ARG A 16 2.61 12.60 1.38
C ARG A 16 2.40 11.87 0.06
N VAL A 17 1.24 11.25 -0.13
CA VAL A 17 0.88 10.52 -1.35
C VAL A 17 -0.30 11.19 -2.04
N ARG A 18 -0.44 11.01 -3.36
CA ARG A 18 -1.55 11.56 -4.14
C ARG A 18 -2.50 10.44 -4.54
N GLY A 19 -3.72 10.42 -4.00
CA GLY A 19 -4.68 9.33 -4.22
C GLY A 19 -6.04 9.79 -4.72
N PRO A 20 -6.84 8.88 -5.31
CA PRO A 20 -8.19 9.19 -5.75
C PRO A 20 -9.10 9.54 -4.57
N VAL A 21 -9.95 10.55 -4.73
CA VAL A 21 -10.93 10.97 -3.72
C VAL A 21 -12.35 10.62 -4.12
N LYS A 22 -13.24 10.47 -3.12
CA LYS A 22 -14.65 10.03 -3.24
C LYS A 22 -15.46 10.85 -4.25
N THR A 23 -15.11 12.13 -4.40
CA THR A 23 -15.75 13.10 -5.31
C THR A 23 -15.24 13.02 -6.75
N GLY A 24 -14.27 12.15 -7.03
CA GLY A 24 -13.53 12.11 -8.29
C GLY A 24 -12.33 13.06 -8.29
N GLY A 25 -11.29 12.71 -9.05
CA GLY A 25 -10.02 13.44 -9.07
C GLY A 25 -8.96 12.86 -8.12
N THR A 26 -7.93 13.64 -7.82
CA THR A 26 -6.78 13.22 -6.99
C THR A 26 -6.34 14.33 -6.03
N GLU A 27 -6.14 14.00 -4.74
CA GLU A 27 -5.65 14.93 -3.70
C GLU A 27 -4.39 14.40 -2.99
N GLU A 28 -3.63 15.30 -2.36
CA GLU A 28 -2.40 14.99 -1.61
C GLU A 28 -2.64 14.79 -0.12
N PHE A 29 -1.96 13.80 0.45
CA PHE A 29 -2.21 13.42 1.82
C PHE A 29 -1.08 12.74 2.60
N ALA A 30 -0.99 13.06 3.90
CA ALA A 30 -0.08 12.39 4.82
C ALA A 30 -0.61 11.01 5.25
N THR A 31 0.15 9.96 4.98
CA THR A 31 -0.01 8.63 5.60
C THR A 31 1.19 8.32 6.48
N ALA A 32 0.96 7.59 7.58
CA ALA A 32 2.01 7.15 8.50
C ALA A 32 2.27 5.66 8.25
N GLY A 33 3.52 5.31 7.94
CA GLY A 33 3.85 3.95 7.57
C GLY A 33 5.34 3.70 7.51
N TRP A 34 5.76 2.93 6.50
CA TRP A 34 7.15 2.54 6.30
C TRP A 34 7.58 2.83 4.87
N ILE A 35 8.84 3.23 4.70
CA ILE A 35 9.43 3.57 3.40
C ILE A 35 10.62 2.68 3.12
N LYS A 36 10.74 2.17 1.89
CA LYS A 36 11.95 1.52 1.38
C LYS A 36 12.10 1.78 -0.12
N GLY A 37 13.19 2.47 -0.49
CA GLY A 37 13.44 2.86 -1.88
C GLY A 37 12.29 3.69 -2.46
N ALA A 38 11.70 3.23 -3.57
CA ALA A 38 10.58 3.90 -4.24
C ALA A 38 9.20 3.55 -3.66
N PHE A 39 9.13 2.78 -2.57
CA PHE A 39 7.88 2.28 -2.02
C PHE A 39 7.58 2.81 -0.62
N GLY A 40 6.31 3.14 -0.42
CA GLY A 40 5.69 3.35 0.89
C GLY A 40 4.69 2.25 1.17
N VAL A 41 4.57 1.86 2.45
CA VAL A 41 3.50 0.99 2.92
C VAL A 41 2.83 1.58 4.13
N ASP A 42 1.50 1.55 4.16
CA ASP A 42 0.70 2.06 5.27
C ASP A 42 -0.48 1.14 5.59
N LEU A 43 -0.93 1.14 6.85
CA LEU A 43 -2.10 0.35 7.27
C LEU A 43 -3.38 1.12 7.02
N ARG A 44 -4.35 0.46 6.41
CA ARG A 44 -5.65 1.03 6.08
C ARG A 44 -6.79 0.09 6.47
N PRO A 45 -7.93 0.63 6.95
CA PRO A 45 -9.11 -0.19 7.18
C PRO A 45 -9.62 -0.77 5.86
N ARG A 46 -10.17 -1.98 5.90
CA ARG A 46 -10.84 -2.59 4.75
C ARG A 46 -12.29 -2.10 4.67
N VAL A 47 -12.71 -1.63 3.48
CA VAL A 47 -14.06 -1.11 3.23
C VAL A 47 -15.13 -2.13 3.61
N ALA A 48 -14.94 -3.38 3.20
CA ALA A 48 -15.89 -4.47 3.44
C ALA A 48 -16.09 -4.80 4.94
N LEU A 49 -15.19 -4.32 5.80
CA LEU A 49 -15.16 -4.63 7.23
C LEU A 49 -15.36 -3.38 8.10
N TRP A 50 -15.58 -2.22 7.46
CA TRP A 50 -15.70 -0.95 8.15
C TRP A 50 -17.07 -0.78 8.82
N GLY A 51 -17.07 -0.45 10.11
CA GLY A 51 -18.30 -0.32 10.91
C GLY A 51 -18.96 -1.64 11.29
N GLU A 52 -18.41 -2.78 10.86
CA GLU A 52 -18.90 -4.11 11.21
C GLU A 52 -18.25 -4.62 12.51
N ARG A 53 -19.02 -5.38 13.31
CA ARG A 53 -18.46 -6.12 14.43
C ARG A 53 -17.75 -7.36 13.88
N LEU A 54 -16.43 -7.28 13.81
CA LEU A 54 -15.61 -8.34 13.25
C LEU A 54 -15.74 -9.64 14.08
N PRO A 55 -15.91 -10.81 13.44
CA PRO A 55 -15.66 -12.11 14.07
C PRO A 55 -14.25 -12.13 14.66
N GLY A 56 -14.04 -12.89 15.74
CA GLY A 56 -12.90 -12.73 16.67
C GLY A 56 -11.48 -12.74 16.06
N ASP A 57 -11.33 -13.22 14.83
CA ASP A 57 -10.07 -13.34 14.07
C ASP A 57 -10.02 -12.51 12.78
N ALA A 58 -11.10 -11.83 12.38
CA ALA A 58 -11.09 -11.01 11.17
C ALA A 58 -10.28 -9.71 11.39
N CYS A 59 -9.20 -9.54 10.63
CA CYS A 59 -8.40 -8.32 10.65
C CYS A 59 -9.08 -7.26 9.79
N GLY A 60 -9.62 -6.21 10.43
CA GLY A 60 -10.25 -5.07 9.75
C GLY A 60 -9.30 -4.16 8.99
N TRP A 61 -8.00 -4.50 8.93
CA TRP A 61 -6.93 -3.68 8.39
C TRP A 61 -6.11 -4.45 7.37
N ALA A 62 -5.54 -3.73 6.41
CA ALA A 62 -4.64 -4.26 5.41
C ALA A 62 -3.53 -3.26 5.10
N TRP A 63 -2.42 -3.75 4.55
CA TRP A 63 -1.33 -2.89 4.09
C TRP A 63 -1.63 -2.36 2.69
N VAL A 64 -1.36 -1.10 2.42
CA VAL A 64 -1.39 -0.56 1.06
C VAL A 64 0.01 -0.21 0.63
N VAL A 65 0.40 -0.70 -0.56
CA VAL A 65 1.70 -0.43 -1.18
C VAL A 65 1.54 0.71 -2.16
N THR A 66 2.34 1.77 -1.97
CA THR A 66 2.31 2.98 -2.81
C THR A 66 3.67 3.20 -3.43
N HIS A 67 3.70 3.46 -4.75
CA HIS A 67 4.90 3.93 -5.42
C HIS A 67 5.07 5.44 -5.18
N LEU A 68 6.11 5.82 -4.44
CA LEU A 68 6.29 7.17 -3.90
C LEU A 68 6.48 8.24 -4.98
N PRO A 69 7.34 8.05 -6.00
CA PRO A 69 7.54 9.07 -7.04
C PRO A 69 6.25 9.44 -7.78
N THR A 70 5.29 8.52 -7.87
CA THR A 70 4.05 8.73 -8.63
C THR A 70 2.83 8.95 -7.75
N GLY A 71 2.93 8.67 -6.45
CA GLY A 71 1.78 8.64 -5.53
C GLY A 71 0.81 7.49 -5.78
N TRP A 72 1.10 6.61 -6.75
CA TRP A 72 0.17 5.58 -7.19
C TRP A 72 0.08 4.44 -6.17
N ALA A 73 -1.12 4.21 -5.63
CA ALA A 73 -1.43 3.04 -4.82
C ALA A 73 -1.52 1.81 -5.73
N MET A 74 -0.61 0.86 -5.54
CA MET A 74 -0.43 -0.28 -6.42
C MET A 74 -1.29 -1.48 -6.01
N CYS A 75 -1.29 -1.82 -4.71
CA CYS A 75 -2.08 -2.92 -4.16
C CYS A 75 -2.38 -2.78 -2.68
N GLY A 76 -3.46 -3.45 -2.26
CA GLY A 76 -3.65 -3.87 -0.88
C GLY A 76 -3.02 -5.25 -0.65
N VAL A 77 -2.50 -5.48 0.55
CA VAL A 77 -1.91 -6.74 1.01
C VAL A 77 -2.59 -7.16 2.31
N ASP A 78 -3.29 -8.29 2.26
CA ASP A 78 -3.91 -8.94 3.42
C ASP A 78 -2.99 -10.04 3.92
N ALA A 79 -1.98 -9.65 4.70
CA ALA A 79 -0.98 -10.57 5.21
C ALA A 79 -0.33 -10.06 6.50
N PRO A 80 0.22 -10.97 7.32
CA PRO A 80 1.12 -10.58 8.38
C PRO A 80 2.26 -9.73 7.83
N MET A 81 2.70 -8.80 8.66
CA MET A 81 3.73 -7.82 8.39
C MET A 81 5.03 -8.39 7.78
N SER A 82 5.48 -9.57 8.22
CA SER A 82 6.65 -10.27 7.67
C SER A 82 6.44 -10.74 6.23
N MET A 83 5.23 -11.16 5.89
CA MET A 83 4.86 -11.61 4.55
C MET A 83 4.66 -10.43 3.61
N MET A 84 4.01 -9.35 4.07
CA MET A 84 3.92 -8.09 3.32
C MET A 84 5.30 -7.61 2.87
N ARG A 85 6.31 -7.64 3.74
CA ARG A 85 7.69 -7.29 3.37
C ARG A 85 8.22 -8.12 2.21
N MET A 86 8.09 -9.45 2.29
CA MET A 86 8.60 -10.35 1.25
C MET A 86 7.90 -10.10 -0.09
N LEU A 87 6.60 -9.83 -0.04
CA LEU A 87 5.78 -9.51 -1.20
C LEU A 87 6.20 -8.18 -1.85
N VAL A 88 6.43 -7.12 -1.06
CA VAL A 88 6.89 -5.83 -1.58
C VAL A 88 8.35 -5.88 -2.06
N ASP A 89 9.22 -6.62 -1.38
CA ASP A 89 10.60 -6.83 -1.83
C ASP A 89 10.65 -7.65 -3.15
N SER A 90 9.65 -8.50 -3.40
CA SER A 90 9.50 -9.21 -4.68
C SER A 90 8.96 -8.30 -5.78
N LEU A 91 7.98 -7.45 -5.46
CA LEU A 91 7.48 -6.41 -6.35
C LEU A 91 8.60 -5.45 -6.81
N ALA A 92 9.48 -5.05 -5.89
CA ALA A 92 10.62 -4.19 -6.16
C ALA A 92 11.60 -4.78 -7.19
N LYS A 93 11.58 -6.10 -7.42
CA LYS A 93 12.44 -6.80 -8.39
C LYS A 93 11.84 -6.91 -9.79
N LEU A 94 10.55 -6.59 -9.98
CA LEU A 94 9.89 -6.74 -11.28
C LEU A 94 10.47 -5.81 -12.36
N THR A 95 11.00 -4.65 -11.96
CA THR A 95 11.55 -3.65 -12.87
C THR A 95 12.43 -2.67 -12.09
N ASP A 96 13.13 -1.79 -12.81
CA ASP A 96 13.71 -0.59 -12.23
C ASP A 96 12.61 0.46 -12.00
N TRP A 97 12.22 0.63 -10.73
CA TRP A 97 11.18 1.56 -10.31
C TRP A 97 11.60 3.03 -10.37
N SER A 98 12.90 3.33 -10.46
CA SER A 98 13.38 4.71 -10.63
C SER A 98 12.99 5.31 -11.99
N LEU A 99 12.66 4.46 -12.96
CA LEU A 99 12.25 4.86 -14.31
C LEU A 99 10.73 5.07 -14.43
N ILE A 100 9.96 4.72 -13.39
CA ILE A 100 8.50 4.82 -13.41
C ILE A 100 8.07 6.22 -12.95
N ASN A 101 7.43 6.96 -13.86
CA ASN A 101 6.80 8.24 -13.59
C ASN A 101 5.26 8.13 -13.59
N ALA A 102 4.57 9.22 -13.24
CA ALA A 102 3.12 9.22 -13.08
C ALA A 102 2.37 8.84 -14.37
N GLU A 103 2.89 9.25 -15.52
CA GLU A 103 2.31 8.93 -16.83
C GLU A 103 2.50 7.46 -17.22
N SER A 104 3.62 6.87 -16.83
CA SER A 104 3.98 5.49 -17.15
C SER A 104 3.44 4.44 -16.16
N ALA A 105 3.00 4.87 -14.97
CA ALA A 105 2.50 4.00 -13.92
C ALA A 105 1.35 3.09 -14.39
N VAL A 106 0.47 3.61 -15.24
CA VAL A 106 -0.66 2.85 -15.81
C VAL A 106 -0.21 1.67 -16.67
N PHE A 107 0.96 1.73 -17.29
CA PHE A 107 1.49 0.62 -18.10
C PHE A 107 2.06 -0.52 -17.23
N MET A 108 2.42 -0.20 -15.98
CA MET A 108 2.87 -1.20 -15.01
C MET A 108 1.71 -2.04 -14.47
N ASP A 109 0.46 -1.56 -14.57
CA ASP A 109 -0.73 -2.22 -14.04
C ASP A 109 -0.85 -3.68 -14.51
N SER A 110 -0.57 -3.97 -15.79
CA SER A 110 -0.64 -5.34 -16.33
C SER A 110 0.38 -6.30 -15.68
N ARG A 111 1.63 -5.88 -15.50
CA ARG A 111 2.70 -6.68 -14.87
C ARG A 111 2.45 -6.86 -13.38
N VAL A 112 2.00 -5.79 -12.74
CA VAL A 112 1.67 -5.76 -11.31
C VAL A 112 0.46 -6.68 -11.03
N ARG A 113 -0.58 -6.64 -11.88
CA ARG A 113 -1.72 -7.58 -11.81
C ARG A 113 -1.32 -9.03 -12.09
N ALA A 114 -0.43 -9.27 -13.04
CA ALA A 114 0.06 -10.63 -13.31
C ALA A 114 0.77 -11.22 -12.08
N PHE A 115 1.64 -10.44 -11.43
CA PHE A 115 2.28 -10.81 -10.17
C PHE A 115 1.26 -11.08 -9.05
N PHE A 116 0.17 -10.31 -8.97
CA PHE A 116 -0.90 -10.57 -8.00
C PHE A 116 -1.70 -11.84 -8.30
N GLY A 117 -1.87 -12.17 -9.58
CA GLY A 117 -2.51 -13.42 -10.00
C GLY A 117 -1.77 -14.68 -9.51
N GLU A 118 -0.47 -14.58 -9.24
CA GLU A 118 0.33 -15.65 -8.63
C GLU A 118 0.11 -15.77 -7.11
N HIS A 119 -0.50 -14.76 -6.49
CA HIS A 119 -0.72 -14.64 -5.05
C HIS A 119 -2.15 -14.13 -4.70
N PRO A 120 -3.21 -14.81 -5.18
CA PRO A 120 -4.57 -14.28 -5.16
C PRO A 120 -5.17 -14.13 -3.75
N GLU A 121 -4.65 -14.85 -2.77
CA GLU A 121 -5.13 -14.76 -1.37
C GLU A 121 -4.47 -13.62 -0.59
N SER A 122 -3.36 -13.07 -1.10
CA SER A 122 -2.59 -12.05 -0.38
C SER A 122 -2.80 -10.64 -0.93
N PHE A 123 -3.11 -10.50 -2.21
CA PHE A 123 -3.29 -9.19 -2.84
C PHE A 123 -4.73 -8.91 -3.20
N PHE A 124 -5.09 -7.63 -3.09
CA PHE A 124 -6.40 -7.16 -3.50
C PHE A 124 -6.33 -5.70 -3.99
N PRO A 125 -7.36 -5.20 -4.69
CA PRO A 125 -7.40 -3.81 -5.16
C PRO A 125 -7.28 -2.79 -4.01
N PRO A 126 -6.43 -1.76 -4.11
CA PRO A 126 -6.36 -0.70 -3.09
C PRO A 126 -7.69 0.00 -2.81
N SER A 127 -8.60 0.01 -3.80
CA SER A 127 -9.95 0.56 -3.68
C SER A 127 -10.80 -0.11 -2.60
N ASP A 128 -10.44 -1.32 -2.18
CA ASP A 128 -11.15 -2.05 -1.13
C ASP A 128 -10.62 -1.71 0.27
N THR A 129 -9.68 -0.76 0.35
CA THR A 129 -9.28 -0.10 1.59
C THR A 129 -9.85 1.31 1.63
N LEU A 130 -10.14 1.80 2.83
CA LEU A 130 -10.30 3.22 3.03
C LEU A 130 -8.95 3.86 2.75
N GLY A 131 -8.92 4.89 1.91
CA GLY A 131 -7.73 5.74 1.83
C GLY A 131 -7.40 6.28 3.22
N PRO A 132 -6.26 6.92 3.42
CA PRO A 132 -5.99 7.64 4.66
C PRO A 132 -6.93 8.87 4.87
N TRP A 133 -8.07 8.94 4.15
CA TRP A 133 -9.00 10.06 3.93
C TRP A 133 -10.45 9.58 3.83
N ASP A 134 -10.92 8.84 4.83
CA ASP A 134 -12.25 9.16 5.35
C ASP A 134 -12.05 10.24 6.43
N GLY A 135 -11.84 11.49 6.04
CA GLY A 135 -12.38 12.60 6.82
C GLY A 135 -13.79 12.78 6.27
N ASP A 136 -14.84 12.27 6.91
CA ASP A 136 -15.24 12.58 8.28
C ASP A 136 -15.03 11.45 9.32
N ILE A 137 -14.07 11.66 10.23
CA ILE A 137 -14.18 11.26 11.65
C ILE A 137 -13.74 12.48 12.48
#